data_AF-A0A834VA36-F1
#
_entry.id   AF-A0A834VA36-F1
#
_cell.length_a   1.000
_cell.length_b   1.000
_cell.length_c   1.000
_cell.angle_alpha   90.00
_cell.angle_beta   90.00
_cell.angle_gamma   90.00
#
_symmetry.space_group_name_H-M   'P 1'
#
loop_
_entity.id
_entity.type
_entity.pdbx_description
1 polymer ?
#
loop_
_entity_poly.entity_id
_entity_poly.type
_entity_poly.pdbx_seq_one_letter_code
_entity_poly.pdbx_strand_id
1 'polypeptide(L)'
;MVLGNNQTTKMLKWRYLRGFRLDSHYVLKILIAFNAFLGLYLLFLSTNYRRFVEYPHDVINKEKIQFLNAQTQIVDSRRLMNQSSNRDVQKSMPSGEIKSLNELSNVEKKSEQQPQSQAIEKNAKQVGQIVDKLFDSNNRPVIQDVNDGNNNGPSYKHIEEDDRTIDENDKLRIEMLGAKPDEQNSIIHLDLDYDDKKSDGSNSDQSKRKNEKIDAKKPHLDDLSKEVINQIMEHNLHIKKNDSNLIIPDSSNIAPSIWTPEIRGKYSVLQDYVPGNDPIDSSAETITLTTQGGPDFLYHAEELCKRWDGPISLAVYAPGDDFRLSLNIIYYMRQCANKCVIKRVFWHLVYDSKFPPANKINGPTSFLESQNFNCQKSLEETMKDLNILNDFRKSNSLTYPINVLRNVARLATKSKYLLASDIELYPSVGIIPSFFKMLEFHSKTLSDQKLKDQLRLPHVFVLPIFEVKADKKAPRTKEELSKLFKSKDAIFFHKYVCDLCQNFPDRMIWIQQIPKIDSMNVFRVTRRTRERNQWEPLYIGTNNEPFYDERLTWEGKRDKMSQMYHMCLLNYQMMVLDNAFLVHAPGIKRYSVKDDRIRLEYIKQNQKIYTSVLADLRRKFSNSTNVC
;
A
#
# COMPACT_ATOMS: atom_id res chain seq x y z
N MET A 1 38.22 73.02 21.11
CA MET A 1 39.35 72.12 20.81
C MET A 1 38.77 70.82 20.27
N VAL A 2 38.89 70.60 18.96
CA VAL A 2 39.85 69.62 18.37
C VAL A 2 39.45 68.19 18.77
N LEU A 3 38.59 67.52 17.99
CA LEU A 3 38.86 66.64 16.83
C LEU A 3 39.15 65.18 17.22
N GLY A 4 38.39 64.24 16.64
CA GLY A 4 38.91 62.94 16.20
C GLY A 4 38.00 61.72 16.33
N ASN A 5 37.19 61.46 15.28
CA ASN A 5 36.99 60.19 14.52
C ASN A 5 36.80 58.83 15.26
N ASN A 6 36.03 57.84 14.80
CA ASN A 6 35.21 57.58 13.61
C ASN A 6 34.48 56.24 13.86
N GLN A 7 33.22 56.07 13.47
CA GLN A 7 32.79 55.09 12.45
C GLN A 7 31.27 55.10 12.25
N THR A 8 30.91 55.01 10.97
CA THR A 8 29.65 55.37 10.33
C THR A 8 28.80 54.15 9.98
N THR A 9 27.52 54.15 10.36
CA THR A 9 26.44 53.42 9.67
C THR A 9 25.56 54.43 8.93
N LYS A 10 25.63 54.39 7.59
CA LYS A 10 24.76 55.17 6.69
C LYS A 10 23.40 54.48 6.57
N MET A 11 22.35 55.09 7.10
CA MET A 11 20.98 54.87 6.63
C MET A 11 20.80 55.55 5.27
N LEU A 12 20.36 54.81 4.25
CA LEU A 12 19.91 55.39 2.98
C LEU A 12 18.40 55.66 3.05
N LYS A 13 18.05 56.94 3.00
CA LYS A 13 16.68 57.45 2.84
C LYS A 13 16.15 57.14 1.43
N TRP A 14 14.97 56.55 1.34
CA TRP A 14 14.18 56.53 0.09
C TRP A 14 13.49 57.88 -0.13
N ARG A 15 13.85 58.57 -1.21
CA ARG A 15 13.12 59.74 -1.75
C ARG A 15 12.12 59.27 -2.79
N TYR A 16 10.90 59.76 -2.62
CA TYR A 16 9.76 59.78 -3.53
C TYR A 16 10.10 59.88 -5.03
N LEU A 17 9.54 58.98 -5.84
CA LEU A 17 9.24 59.18 -7.25
C LEU A 17 7.73 59.35 -7.41
N ARG A 18 7.23 60.60 -7.35
CA ARG A 18 5.96 60.99 -7.96
C ARG A 18 6.24 61.28 -9.43
N GLY A 19 5.64 60.53 -10.35
CA GLY A 19 5.81 60.85 -11.76
C GLY A 19 5.21 59.91 -12.81
N PHE A 20 4.62 58.77 -12.46
CA PHE A 20 3.96 57.89 -13.44
C PHE A 20 2.45 57.90 -13.26
N ARG A 21 1.75 58.77 -14.00
CA ARG A 21 0.33 58.59 -14.30
C ARG A 21 0.23 57.67 -15.51
N LEU A 22 -0.04 56.38 -15.28
CA LEU A 22 -0.52 55.52 -16.35
C LEU A 22 -1.91 56.00 -16.74
N ASP A 23 -2.04 56.41 -17.99
CA ASP A 23 -3.30 56.81 -18.59
C ASP A 23 -4.32 55.67 -18.42
N SER A 24 -5.50 55.97 -17.86
CA SER A 24 -6.52 54.96 -17.57
C SER A 24 -6.95 54.19 -18.81
N HIS A 25 -6.76 54.79 -19.99
CA HIS A 25 -6.98 54.18 -21.28
C HIS A 25 -6.00 53.04 -21.61
N TYR A 26 -4.75 53.11 -21.12
CA TYR A 26 -3.74 52.06 -21.33
C TYR A 26 -3.95 50.87 -20.40
N VAL A 27 -4.32 51.13 -19.14
CA VAL A 27 -4.65 50.08 -18.16
C VAL A 27 -5.87 49.29 -18.63
N LEU A 28 -6.89 49.98 -19.16
CA LEU A 28 -8.08 49.32 -19.72
C LEU A 28 -7.73 48.44 -20.92
N LYS A 29 -6.85 48.89 -21.83
CA LYS A 29 -6.40 48.09 -22.97
C LYS A 29 -5.61 46.85 -22.54
N ILE A 30 -4.76 46.96 -21.52
CA ILE A 30 -4.00 45.84 -20.96
C ILE A 30 -4.95 44.82 -20.30
N LEU A 31 -5.96 45.29 -19.54
CA LEU A 31 -6.96 44.42 -18.92
C LEU A 31 -7.84 43.71 -19.96
N ILE A 32 -8.23 44.39 -21.03
CA ILE A 32 -8.98 43.79 -22.14
C ILE A 32 -8.12 42.72 -22.84
N ALA A 33 -6.84 43.02 -23.11
CA ALA A 33 -5.93 42.05 -23.71
C ALA A 33 -5.72 40.83 -22.79
N PHE A 34 -5.50 41.04 -21.50
CA PHE A 34 -5.32 39.97 -20.53
C PHE A 34 -6.57 39.07 -20.44
N ASN A 35 -7.77 39.65 -20.38
CA ASN A 35 -9.01 38.89 -20.37
C ASN A 35 -9.27 38.13 -21.69
N ALA A 36 -8.88 38.69 -22.83
CA ALA A 36 -8.96 38.00 -24.11
C ALA A 36 -8.00 36.80 -24.18
N PHE A 37 -6.76 36.96 -23.70
CA PHE A 37 -5.79 35.86 -23.60
C PHE A 37 -6.23 34.79 -22.60
N LEU A 38 -6.79 35.18 -21.46
CA LEU A 38 -7.34 34.25 -20.48
C LEU A 38 -8.54 33.47 -21.05
N GLY A 39 -9.42 34.14 -21.80
CA GLY A 39 -10.53 33.50 -22.51
C GLY A 39 -10.07 32.49 -23.57
N LEU A 40 -9.07 32.86 -24.37
CA LEU A 40 -8.44 31.95 -25.35
C LEU A 40 -7.74 30.76 -24.67
N TYR A 41 -7.07 30.99 -23.54
CA TYR A 41 -6.43 29.94 -22.75
C TYR A 41 -7.46 28.97 -22.14
N LEU A 42 -8.57 29.48 -21.62
CA LEU A 42 -9.67 28.66 -21.10
C LEU A 42 -10.41 27.91 -22.21
N LEU A 43 -10.57 28.50 -23.40
CA LEU A 43 -11.09 27.81 -24.59
C LEU A 43 -10.14 26.71 -25.06
N PHE A 44 -8.83 26.96 -25.08
CA PHE A 44 -7.81 25.96 -25.38
C PHE A 44 -7.79 24.81 -24.36
N LEU A 45 -7.95 25.12 -23.07
CA LEU A 45 -8.14 24.10 -22.04
C LEU A 45 -9.43 23.32 -22.25
N SER A 46 -10.58 23.97 -22.52
CA SER A 46 -11.86 23.28 -22.71
C SER A 46 -11.88 22.36 -23.95
N THR A 47 -11.21 22.75 -25.02
CA THR A 47 -11.12 22.00 -26.28
C THR A 47 -10.10 20.86 -26.21
N ASN A 48 -9.01 21.02 -25.46
CA ASN A 48 -8.06 19.93 -25.19
C ASN A 48 -8.54 18.99 -24.08
N TYR A 49 -9.29 19.46 -23.09
CA TYR A 49 -9.88 18.61 -22.04
C TYR A 49 -10.91 17.64 -22.63
N ARG A 50 -11.62 18.03 -23.70
CA ARG A 50 -12.49 17.12 -24.49
C ARG A 50 -11.74 16.12 -25.36
N ARG A 51 -10.45 16.33 -25.66
CA ARG A 51 -9.62 15.40 -26.46
C ARG A 51 -8.85 14.37 -25.62
N PHE A 52 -8.66 14.62 -24.32
CA PHE A 52 -7.86 13.75 -23.44
C PHE A 52 -8.65 13.03 -22.33
N VAL A 53 -9.97 13.25 -22.25
CA VAL A 53 -10.85 12.54 -21.32
C VAL A 53 -11.99 11.90 -22.11
N GLU A 54 -11.80 10.64 -22.52
CA GLU A 54 -12.92 9.77 -22.88
C GLU A 54 -13.70 9.48 -21.59
N TYR A 55 -14.93 10.01 -21.49
CA TYR A 55 -15.78 9.76 -20.32
C TYR A 55 -16.17 8.27 -20.28
N PRO A 56 -16.16 7.61 -19.10
CA PRO A 56 -16.57 6.21 -18.96
C PRO A 56 -18.00 5.93 -19.48
N HIS A 57 -18.86 6.94 -19.53
CA HIS A 57 -20.20 6.81 -20.09
C HIS A 57 -20.23 6.54 -21.59
N ASP A 58 -19.23 7.01 -22.36
CA ASP A 58 -19.18 6.82 -23.81
C ASP A 58 -18.56 5.47 -24.21
N VAL A 59 -17.63 4.96 -23.39
CA VAL A 59 -17.09 3.59 -23.53
C VAL A 59 -18.14 2.56 -23.12
N ILE A 60 -18.86 2.79 -22.02
CA ILE A 60 -19.96 1.91 -21.59
C ILE A 60 -21.09 1.90 -22.63
N ASN A 61 -21.42 3.03 -23.26
CA ASN A 61 -22.43 3.04 -24.32
C ASN A 61 -21.95 2.34 -25.60
N LYS A 62 -20.68 2.48 -26.01
CA LYS A 62 -20.13 1.73 -27.15
C LYS A 62 -20.06 0.22 -26.89
N GLU A 63 -19.60 -0.20 -25.70
CA GLU A 63 -19.56 -1.62 -25.31
C GLU A 63 -20.97 -2.19 -25.13
N LYS A 64 -21.92 -1.41 -24.61
CA LYS A 64 -23.32 -1.82 -24.47
C LYS A 64 -24.04 -1.89 -25.82
N ILE A 65 -23.73 -1.00 -26.76
CA ILE A 65 -24.23 -1.07 -28.16
C ILE A 65 -23.60 -2.25 -28.89
N GLN A 66 -22.30 -2.54 -28.72
CA GLN A 66 -21.67 -3.74 -29.28
C GLN A 66 -22.20 -5.03 -28.65
N PHE A 67 -22.47 -5.05 -27.36
CA PHE A 67 -23.06 -6.19 -26.65
C PHE A 67 -24.53 -6.42 -27.02
N LEU A 68 -25.33 -5.35 -27.17
CA LEU A 68 -26.70 -5.40 -27.67
C LEU A 68 -26.73 -5.86 -29.13
N ASN A 69 -25.83 -5.38 -29.99
CA ASN A 69 -25.73 -5.83 -31.38
C ASN A 69 -25.28 -7.29 -31.48
N ALA A 70 -24.36 -7.75 -30.63
CA ALA A 70 -23.95 -9.15 -30.54
C ALA A 70 -25.07 -10.06 -30.01
N GLN A 71 -25.84 -9.63 -29.01
CA GLN A 71 -27.03 -10.35 -28.55
C GLN A 71 -28.13 -10.41 -29.61
N THR A 72 -28.32 -9.33 -30.37
CA THR A 72 -29.31 -9.29 -31.46
C THR A 72 -28.91 -10.24 -32.59
N GLN A 73 -27.63 -10.29 -32.97
CA GLN A 73 -27.12 -11.26 -33.95
C GLN A 73 -27.21 -12.72 -33.45
N ILE A 74 -27.01 -12.98 -32.16
CA ILE A 74 -27.17 -14.33 -31.57
C ILE A 74 -28.65 -14.74 -31.49
N VAL A 75 -29.56 -13.80 -31.21
CA VAL A 75 -31.01 -14.04 -31.20
C VAL A 75 -31.53 -14.26 -32.62
N ASP A 76 -31.08 -13.48 -33.61
CA ASP A 76 -31.44 -13.69 -35.03
C ASP A 76 -30.86 -15.00 -35.58
N SER A 77 -29.63 -15.38 -35.19
CA SER A 77 -29.05 -16.69 -35.55
C SER A 77 -29.81 -17.86 -34.90
N ARG A 78 -30.31 -17.71 -33.67
CA ARG A 78 -31.19 -18.70 -33.03
C ARG A 78 -32.60 -18.73 -33.63
N ARG A 79 -33.10 -17.59 -34.12
CA ARG A 79 -34.41 -17.49 -34.78
C ARG A 79 -34.39 -18.15 -36.16
N LEU A 80 -33.28 -18.02 -36.89
CA LEU A 80 -33.04 -18.72 -38.16
C LEU A 80 -32.85 -20.23 -37.96
N MET A 81 -32.14 -20.66 -36.91
CA MET A 81 -32.00 -22.09 -36.54
C MET A 81 -33.32 -22.71 -36.03
N ASN A 82 -34.16 -21.95 -35.32
CA ASN A 82 -35.49 -22.42 -34.89
C ASN A 82 -36.52 -22.42 -36.04
N GLN A 83 -36.35 -21.60 -37.09
CA GLN A 83 -37.17 -21.67 -38.30
C GLN A 83 -36.78 -22.85 -39.22
N SER A 84 -35.53 -23.33 -39.18
CA SER A 84 -35.14 -24.59 -39.84
C SER A 84 -35.56 -25.82 -39.04
N SER A 85 -35.58 -25.74 -37.70
CA SER A 85 -35.99 -26.86 -36.83
C SER A 85 -37.51 -27.08 -36.75
N ASN A 86 -38.34 -26.10 -37.13
CA ASN A 86 -39.81 -26.20 -37.09
C ASN A 86 -40.46 -26.70 -38.39
N ARG A 87 -39.68 -27.12 -39.40
CA ARG A 87 -40.23 -27.86 -40.56
C ARG A 87 -40.23 -29.38 -40.38
N ASP A 88 -39.48 -29.91 -39.42
CA ASP A 88 -39.31 -31.36 -39.24
C ASP A 88 -40.01 -31.94 -37.99
N VAL A 89 -40.75 -31.13 -37.22
CA VAL A 89 -41.54 -31.59 -36.06
C VAL A 89 -43.01 -31.23 -36.26
N GLN A 90 -43.59 -31.67 -37.37
CA GLN A 90 -45.03 -31.72 -37.59
C GLN A 90 -45.44 -33.05 -38.24
N LYS A 91 -44.94 -34.16 -37.69
CA LYS A 91 -45.52 -35.49 -37.89
C LYS A 91 -45.36 -36.28 -36.58
N SER A 92 -46.49 -36.78 -36.07
CA SER A 92 -46.67 -37.64 -34.90
C SER A 92 -46.62 -36.98 -33.52
N MET A 93 -47.80 -36.68 -32.94
CA MET A 93 -48.30 -37.20 -31.65
C MET A 93 -49.60 -36.47 -31.19
N PRO A 94 -50.43 -37.08 -30.33
CA PRO A 94 -51.89 -36.89 -30.31
C PRO A 94 -52.42 -35.79 -29.37
N SER A 95 -53.68 -35.44 -29.64
CA SER A 95 -54.54 -34.47 -28.95
C SER A 95 -54.76 -34.77 -27.46
N GLY A 96 -54.16 -33.93 -26.60
CA GLY A 96 -54.39 -33.96 -25.14
C GLY A 96 -53.81 -32.76 -24.40
N GLU A 97 -52.77 -32.10 -24.93
CA GLU A 97 -52.06 -31.01 -24.24
C GLU A 97 -52.09 -29.68 -25.01
N ILE A 98 -53.26 -29.32 -25.56
CA ILE A 98 -53.52 -27.98 -26.14
C ILE A 98 -54.58 -27.28 -25.28
N LYS A 99 -54.34 -27.17 -23.96
CA LYS A 99 -55.15 -26.31 -23.08
C LYS A 99 -54.37 -25.61 -21.97
N SER A 100 -53.12 -26.00 -21.66
CA SER A 100 -52.30 -25.33 -20.64
C SER A 100 -51.30 -24.28 -21.19
N LEU A 101 -51.12 -24.19 -22.51
CA LEU A 101 -50.21 -23.23 -23.16
C LEU A 101 -50.88 -21.91 -23.61
N ASN A 102 -52.21 -21.84 -23.59
CA ASN A 102 -52.97 -20.64 -23.97
C ASN A 102 -53.38 -19.75 -22.79
N GLU A 103 -53.10 -20.14 -21.55
CA GLU A 103 -53.38 -19.33 -20.35
C GLU A 103 -52.15 -18.56 -19.82
N LEU A 104 -50.93 -18.92 -20.22
CA LEU A 104 -49.70 -18.20 -19.81
C LEU A 104 -49.31 -17.06 -20.76
N SER A 105 -49.86 -17.00 -21.97
CA SER A 105 -49.57 -15.92 -22.95
C SER A 105 -50.46 -14.68 -22.82
N ASN A 106 -51.44 -14.69 -21.91
CA ASN A 106 -52.37 -13.58 -21.67
C ASN A 106 -52.09 -12.80 -20.36
N VAL A 107 -51.09 -13.21 -19.56
CA VAL A 107 -50.68 -12.50 -18.33
C VAL A 107 -49.54 -11.51 -18.60
N GLU A 108 -48.76 -11.68 -19.68
CA GLU A 108 -47.64 -10.77 -20.03
C GLU A 108 -48.04 -9.58 -20.93
N LYS A 109 -49.33 -9.35 -21.19
CA LYS A 109 -49.82 -8.23 -22.03
C LYS A 109 -50.57 -7.12 -21.29
N LYS A 110 -50.41 -7.00 -19.97
CA LYS A 110 -51.17 -6.02 -19.16
C LYS A 110 -50.38 -5.14 -18.18
N SER A 111 -49.06 -4.96 -18.34
CA SER A 111 -48.26 -4.10 -17.44
C SER A 111 -47.46 -2.97 -18.09
N GLU A 112 -47.71 -2.63 -19.37
CA GLU A 112 -47.12 -1.45 -20.00
C GLU A 112 -48.20 -0.52 -20.53
N GLN A 113 -48.54 0.53 -19.76
CA GLN A 113 -48.98 1.84 -20.25
C GLN A 113 -49.25 2.84 -19.09
N GLN A 114 -48.66 4.06 -19.20
CA GLN A 114 -48.84 5.34 -18.47
C GLN A 114 -47.80 5.76 -17.38
N PRO A 115 -47.52 7.08 -17.15
CA PRO A 115 -46.51 7.86 -17.90
C PRO A 115 -45.47 8.59 -17.00
N GLN A 116 -44.17 8.50 -17.31
CA GLN A 116 -43.06 9.08 -16.51
C GLN A 116 -42.58 10.49 -16.93
N SER A 117 -43.32 11.24 -17.75
CA SER A 117 -42.80 12.49 -18.35
C SER A 117 -43.07 13.79 -17.60
N GLN A 118 -43.80 13.81 -16.47
CA GLN A 118 -44.10 15.06 -15.73
C GLN A 118 -43.34 15.26 -14.40
N ALA A 119 -42.60 14.26 -13.93
CA ALA A 119 -41.83 14.35 -12.68
C ALA A 119 -40.42 14.94 -12.86
N ILE A 120 -39.90 14.96 -14.09
CA ILE A 120 -38.52 15.39 -14.39
C ILE A 120 -38.41 16.92 -14.48
N GLU A 121 -39.46 17.64 -14.91
CA GLU A 121 -39.44 19.11 -15.00
C GLU A 121 -39.61 19.84 -13.66
N LYS A 122 -40.24 19.22 -12.65
CA LYS A 122 -40.37 19.83 -11.31
C LYS A 122 -39.08 19.78 -10.49
N ASN A 123 -38.28 18.72 -10.64
CA ASN A 123 -37.01 18.59 -9.92
C ASN A 123 -35.89 19.49 -10.49
N ALA A 124 -35.92 19.78 -11.81
CA ALA A 124 -34.94 20.70 -12.42
C ALA A 124 -35.10 22.16 -11.96
N LYS A 125 -36.34 22.62 -11.71
CA LYS A 125 -36.61 23.98 -11.19
C LYS A 125 -36.26 24.14 -9.70
N GLN A 126 -36.32 23.06 -8.92
CA GLN A 126 -36.01 23.10 -7.49
C GLN A 126 -34.51 23.04 -7.19
N VAL A 127 -33.72 22.38 -8.05
CA VAL A 127 -32.24 22.38 -7.98
C VAL A 127 -31.66 23.73 -8.42
N GLY A 128 -32.26 24.39 -9.42
CA GLY A 128 -31.84 25.72 -9.88
C GLY A 128 -31.95 26.82 -8.81
N GLN A 129 -32.96 26.75 -7.92
CA GLN A 129 -33.15 27.73 -6.84
C GLN A 129 -32.24 27.53 -5.61
N ILE A 130 -31.57 26.38 -5.49
CA ILE A 130 -30.67 26.06 -4.36
C ILE A 130 -29.23 26.55 -4.66
N VAL A 131 -28.85 26.64 -5.93
CA VAL A 131 -27.49 27.06 -6.34
C VAL A 131 -27.28 28.57 -6.17
N ASP A 132 -28.34 29.39 -6.26
CA ASP A 132 -28.26 30.85 -6.11
C ASP A 132 -28.09 31.35 -4.65
N LYS A 133 -27.99 30.43 -3.66
CA LYS A 133 -27.83 30.79 -2.23
C LYS A 133 -26.45 30.48 -1.64
N LEU A 134 -25.53 29.94 -2.41
CA LEU A 134 -24.20 29.53 -1.94
C LEU A 134 -23.07 30.47 -2.38
N PHE A 135 -23.34 31.37 -3.32
CA PHE A 135 -22.35 32.26 -3.92
C PHE A 135 -22.93 33.66 -4.17
N ASP A 136 -22.13 34.71 -3.96
CA ASP A 136 -22.54 36.09 -4.26
C ASP A 136 -22.42 36.43 -5.75
N SER A 137 -22.79 37.66 -6.15
CA SER A 137 -22.72 38.15 -7.54
C SER A 137 -21.30 38.19 -8.13
N ASN A 138 -20.27 37.89 -7.33
CA ASN A 138 -18.88 37.78 -7.72
C ASN A 138 -18.34 36.33 -7.58
N ASN A 139 -19.23 35.35 -7.42
CA ASN A 139 -18.95 33.91 -7.41
C ASN A 139 -18.06 33.43 -6.25
N ARG A 140 -18.13 34.07 -5.07
CA ARG A 140 -17.42 33.65 -3.84
C ARG A 140 -18.34 32.86 -2.90
N PRO A 141 -17.86 31.78 -2.25
CA PRO A 141 -18.68 30.98 -1.34
C PRO A 141 -19.04 31.74 -0.05
N VAL A 142 -20.30 31.68 0.37
CA VAL A 142 -20.81 32.32 1.59
C VAL A 142 -21.28 31.26 2.58
N ILE A 143 -20.85 31.34 3.85
CA ILE A 143 -21.35 30.48 4.95
C ILE A 143 -22.29 31.31 5.82
N GLN A 144 -23.45 30.74 6.15
CA GLN A 144 -24.44 31.32 7.05
C GLN A 144 -24.26 30.74 8.45
N ASP A 145 -23.81 31.54 9.41
CA ASP A 145 -23.88 31.18 10.83
C ASP A 145 -25.33 31.29 11.32
N VAL A 146 -25.85 30.20 11.89
CA VAL A 146 -27.16 30.19 12.56
C VAL A 146 -26.93 30.47 14.05
N ASN A 147 -27.02 31.76 14.39
CA ASN A 147 -27.26 32.42 15.69
C ASN A 147 -27.00 31.66 17.00
N ASP A 148 -26.17 32.29 17.85
CA ASP A 148 -26.56 32.60 19.23
C ASP A 148 -27.01 34.08 19.28
N GLY A 149 -28.14 34.32 19.96
CA GLY A 149 -28.87 35.57 19.88
C GLY A 149 -28.14 36.79 20.43
N ASN A 150 -27.99 37.82 19.61
CA ASN A 150 -28.16 39.21 20.03
C ASN A 150 -28.29 40.14 18.81
N ASN A 151 -29.26 41.06 18.89
CA ASN A 151 -29.53 42.08 17.88
C ASN A 151 -28.32 42.99 17.67
N ASN A 152 -27.57 42.78 16.59
CA ASN A 152 -26.80 43.79 15.85
C ASN A 152 -26.45 43.23 14.46
N GLY A 153 -26.61 44.03 13.40
CA GLY A 153 -26.51 43.60 12.00
C GLY A 153 -25.14 43.03 11.57
N PRO A 154 -25.05 42.39 10.38
CA PRO A 154 -23.86 41.66 9.97
C PRO A 154 -22.68 42.60 9.68
N SER A 155 -21.59 42.42 10.44
CA SER A 155 -20.29 43.05 10.20
C SER A 155 -19.38 42.06 9.47
N TYR A 156 -18.94 42.40 8.27
CA TYR A 156 -17.98 41.61 7.49
C TYR A 156 -16.55 41.93 7.92
N LYS A 157 -15.75 40.93 8.32
CA LYS A 157 -14.29 41.07 8.51
C LYS A 157 -13.54 40.39 7.35
N HIS A 158 -12.52 41.08 6.84
CA HIS A 158 -11.58 40.57 5.84
C HIS A 158 -10.67 39.49 6.46
N ILE A 159 -10.43 38.41 5.71
CA ILE A 159 -9.38 37.42 6.01
C ILE A 159 -8.10 37.97 5.38
N GLU A 160 -7.17 38.43 6.21
CA GLU A 160 -5.77 38.62 5.83
C GLU A 160 -5.13 37.23 5.61
N GLU A 161 -4.23 37.13 4.63
CA GLU A 161 -3.40 35.93 4.42
C GLU A 161 -2.57 35.68 5.68
N ASP A 162 -2.96 34.69 6.49
CA ASP A 162 -2.17 34.23 7.62
C ASP A 162 -0.82 33.68 7.11
N ASP A 163 0.22 34.46 7.34
CA ASP A 163 1.60 34.00 7.47
C ASP A 163 1.59 32.85 8.49
N ARG A 164 1.59 31.60 8.01
CA ARG A 164 1.50 30.42 8.89
C ARG A 164 2.72 30.41 9.82
N THR A 165 2.51 30.85 11.06
CA THR A 165 3.50 30.74 12.13
C THR A 165 3.82 29.26 12.30
N ILE A 166 5.09 28.88 12.06
CA ILE A 166 5.60 27.53 12.27
C ILE A 166 5.29 27.12 13.72
N ASP A 167 4.32 26.22 13.89
CA ASP A 167 3.93 25.75 15.21
C ASP A 167 4.99 24.75 15.75
N GLU A 168 4.86 24.35 17.01
CA GLU A 168 5.80 23.36 17.59
C GLU A 168 5.79 22.01 16.86
N ASN A 169 4.70 21.65 16.18
CA ASN A 169 4.58 20.41 15.42
C ASN A 169 5.37 20.50 14.11
N ASP A 170 5.33 21.65 13.45
CA ASP A 170 6.10 21.94 12.25
C ASP A 170 7.60 21.99 12.59
N LYS A 171 8.00 22.61 13.71
CA LYS A 171 9.39 22.56 14.21
C LYS A 171 9.87 21.13 14.44
N LEU A 172 9.06 20.29 15.08
CA LEU A 172 9.42 18.89 15.31
C LEU A 172 9.50 18.10 13.99
N ARG A 173 8.60 18.36 13.03
CA ARG A 173 8.67 17.75 11.69
C ARG A 173 9.94 18.16 10.94
N ILE A 174 10.33 19.43 11.00
CA ILE A 174 11.57 19.94 10.42
C ILE A 174 12.77 19.24 11.07
N GLU A 175 12.77 19.12 12.40
CA GLU A 175 13.83 18.45 13.14
C GLU A 175 13.92 16.95 12.82
N MET A 176 12.78 16.25 12.67
CA MET A 176 12.72 14.84 12.27
C MET A 176 13.24 14.62 10.85
N LEU A 177 13.08 15.59 9.95
CA LEU A 177 13.61 15.54 8.58
C LEU A 177 15.09 15.95 8.51
N GLY A 178 15.67 16.47 9.60
CA GLY A 178 17.07 16.86 9.67
C GLY A 178 17.42 18.11 8.84
N ALA A 179 16.43 18.94 8.48
CA ALA A 179 16.64 20.15 7.69
C ALA A 179 16.97 21.34 8.59
N LYS A 180 17.97 22.15 8.21
CA LYS A 180 18.22 23.45 8.85
C LYS A 180 17.06 24.42 8.51
N PRO A 181 16.66 25.33 9.41
CA PRO A 181 15.56 26.29 9.18
C PRO A 181 15.71 27.11 7.90
N ASP A 182 16.94 27.32 7.46
CA ASP A 182 17.39 28.15 6.35
C ASP A 182 17.54 27.39 5.01
N GLU A 183 17.29 26.07 4.98
CA GLU A 183 17.30 25.22 3.77
C GLU A 183 15.88 24.85 3.29
N GLN A 184 14.86 25.60 3.71
CA GLN A 184 13.45 25.25 3.48
C GLN A 184 12.91 25.49 2.07
N ASN A 185 13.64 26.15 1.19
CA ASN A 185 13.25 26.28 -0.23
C ASN A 185 13.98 25.32 -1.18
N SER A 186 14.92 24.49 -0.70
CA SER A 186 15.67 23.55 -1.54
C SER A 186 15.38 22.07 -1.26
N ILE A 187 14.69 21.72 -0.17
CA ILE A 187 14.36 20.31 0.17
C ILE A 187 12.94 19.90 -0.27
N ILE A 188 12.14 20.84 -0.79
CA ILE A 188 10.84 20.56 -1.43
C ILE A 188 10.93 20.65 -2.98
N HIS A 189 12.09 21.03 -3.55
CA HIS A 189 12.25 21.19 -5.01
C HIS A 189 13.46 20.51 -5.66
N LEU A 190 14.30 19.75 -4.95
CA LEU A 190 15.42 19.02 -5.56
C LEU A 190 15.04 17.70 -6.24
N ASP A 191 14.12 17.78 -7.20
CA ASP A 191 14.04 16.84 -8.32
C ASP A 191 13.38 17.53 -9.55
N LEU A 192 13.30 18.86 -9.61
CA LEU A 192 12.94 19.57 -10.85
C LEU A 192 14.09 20.49 -11.24
N ASP A 193 14.65 20.17 -12.41
CA ASP A 193 15.39 21.01 -13.36
C ASP A 193 16.79 20.48 -13.68
N TYR A 194 16.82 19.65 -14.74
CA TYR A 194 18.01 19.49 -15.58
C TYR A 194 18.02 20.68 -16.55
N ASP A 195 18.65 21.77 -16.14
CA ASP A 195 18.86 22.93 -17.00
C ASP A 195 20.06 22.65 -17.92
N ASP A 196 19.73 22.46 -19.19
CA ASP A 196 20.64 22.37 -20.33
C ASP A 196 21.36 23.71 -20.53
N LYS A 197 22.53 23.87 -19.93
CA LYS A 197 23.46 24.96 -20.27
C LYS A 197 24.52 24.47 -21.23
N LYS A 198 24.24 24.71 -22.52
CA LYS A 198 25.25 24.93 -23.56
C LYS A 198 26.28 25.94 -23.06
N SER A 199 27.55 25.54 -23.11
CA SER A 199 28.67 26.46 -23.26
C SER A 199 29.49 26.03 -24.47
N ASP A 200 29.39 26.81 -25.54
CA ASP A 200 30.37 26.86 -26.62
C ASP A 200 31.74 27.26 -26.05
N GLY A 201 32.81 26.69 -26.60
CA GLY A 201 34.18 27.03 -26.24
C GLY A 201 35.21 26.05 -26.78
N SER A 202 35.58 26.24 -28.04
CA SER A 202 36.62 25.56 -28.82
C SER A 202 38.00 25.43 -28.14
N ASN A 203 38.66 24.27 -28.31
CA ASN A 203 39.92 24.17 -29.07
C ASN A 203 40.45 22.73 -29.23
N SER A 204 40.64 22.36 -30.50
CA SER A 204 41.72 21.54 -31.10
C SER A 204 42.73 20.85 -30.17
N ASP A 205 42.95 19.54 -30.34
CA ASP A 205 43.97 19.08 -31.29
C ASP A 205 43.99 17.56 -31.52
N GLN A 206 44.55 17.21 -32.68
CA GLN A 206 44.61 15.90 -33.32
C GLN A 206 45.45 14.86 -32.58
N SER A 207 45.06 13.58 -32.61
CA SER A 207 45.96 12.54 -33.12
C SER A 207 45.21 11.29 -33.61
N LYS A 208 45.68 10.82 -34.78
CA LYS A 208 45.21 9.68 -35.57
C LYS A 208 45.48 8.35 -34.87
N ARG A 209 44.62 7.35 -35.08
CA ARG A 209 45.05 5.98 -35.45
C ARG A 209 43.91 5.11 -36.02
N LYS A 210 44.06 4.84 -37.32
CA LYS A 210 43.77 3.65 -38.16
C LYS A 210 42.63 2.68 -37.80
N ASN A 211 41.82 2.48 -38.83
CA ASN A 211 40.93 1.35 -39.12
C ASN A 211 41.49 -0.03 -38.78
N GLU A 212 40.66 -0.85 -38.14
CA GLU A 212 40.57 -2.30 -38.40
C GLU A 212 39.08 -2.69 -38.42
N LYS A 213 38.65 -3.25 -39.56
CA LYS A 213 37.36 -3.92 -39.72
C LYS A 213 37.46 -5.29 -39.08
N ILE A 214 36.56 -5.59 -38.15
CA ILE A 214 36.24 -6.98 -37.76
C ILE A 214 34.72 -7.11 -37.81
N ASP A 215 34.26 -7.96 -38.72
CA ASP A 215 32.88 -8.46 -38.77
C ASP A 215 32.58 -9.28 -37.52
N ALA A 216 31.51 -8.96 -36.79
CA ALA A 216 30.93 -9.84 -35.79
C ALA A 216 29.41 -9.67 -35.69
N LYS A 217 28.73 -10.82 -35.71
CA LYS A 217 27.29 -11.07 -35.85
C LYS A 217 26.40 -10.30 -34.87
N LYS A 218 25.20 -9.93 -35.35
CA LYS A 218 24.03 -9.57 -34.51
C LYS A 218 23.66 -10.74 -33.58
N PRO A 219 23.48 -10.52 -32.27
CA PRO A 219 22.96 -11.56 -31.38
C PRO A 219 21.44 -11.68 -31.51
N HIS A 220 20.96 -12.92 -31.41
CA HIS A 220 19.54 -13.30 -31.46
C HIS A 220 18.86 -12.95 -30.13
N LEU A 221 17.58 -12.56 -30.18
CA LEU A 221 16.81 -12.00 -29.05
C LEU A 221 16.64 -12.97 -27.85
N ASP A 222 16.98 -14.25 -28.01
CA ASP A 222 16.83 -15.27 -26.97
C ASP A 222 18.04 -15.36 -26.02
N ASP A 223 19.23 -14.88 -26.42
CA ASP A 223 20.44 -14.94 -25.60
C ASP A 223 20.48 -13.85 -24.51
N LEU A 224 19.83 -12.69 -24.74
CA LEU A 224 19.71 -11.65 -23.71
C LEU A 224 18.86 -12.10 -22.50
N SER A 225 17.98 -13.08 -22.67
CA SER A 225 17.12 -13.56 -21.57
C SER A 225 17.86 -14.48 -20.61
N LYS A 226 18.79 -15.31 -21.13
CA LYS A 226 19.56 -16.26 -20.33
C LYS A 226 20.68 -15.59 -19.55
N GLU A 227 21.32 -14.57 -20.14
CA GLU A 227 22.34 -13.77 -19.47
C GLU A 227 21.76 -13.02 -18.26
N VAL A 228 20.58 -12.42 -18.42
CA VAL A 228 19.89 -11.70 -17.32
C VAL A 228 19.38 -12.67 -16.25
N ILE A 229 18.87 -13.85 -16.63
CA ILE A 229 18.45 -14.88 -15.67
C ILE A 229 19.67 -15.44 -14.91
N ASN A 230 20.79 -15.68 -15.58
CA ASN A 230 22.03 -16.11 -14.92
C ASN A 230 22.60 -15.01 -14.02
N GLN A 231 22.56 -13.75 -14.42
CA GLN A 231 22.96 -12.63 -13.56
C GLN A 231 22.06 -12.50 -12.32
N ILE A 232 20.75 -12.77 -12.43
CA ILE A 232 19.83 -12.81 -11.29
C ILE A 232 20.12 -14.02 -10.39
N MET A 233 20.41 -15.19 -10.97
CA MET A 233 20.75 -16.40 -10.20
C MET A 233 22.12 -16.28 -9.50
N GLU A 234 23.14 -15.74 -10.17
CA GLU A 234 24.45 -15.46 -9.59
C GLU A 234 24.37 -14.34 -8.54
N HIS A 235 23.50 -13.35 -8.71
CA HIS A 235 23.24 -12.32 -7.70
C HIS A 235 22.66 -12.91 -6.42
N ASN A 236 21.72 -13.86 -6.54
CA ASN A 236 21.14 -14.56 -5.38
C ASN A 236 22.12 -15.52 -4.71
N LEU A 237 23.11 -16.06 -5.45
CA LEU A 237 24.21 -16.87 -4.90
C LEU A 237 25.26 -16.00 -4.18
N HIS A 238 25.54 -14.79 -4.66
CA HIS A 238 26.48 -13.88 -4.02
C HIS A 238 25.95 -13.25 -2.73
N ILE A 239 24.64 -13.03 -2.60
CA ILE A 239 24.02 -12.59 -1.33
C ILE A 239 24.07 -13.69 -0.27
N LYS A 240 24.07 -14.97 -0.65
CA LYS A 240 24.33 -16.09 0.29
C LYS A 240 25.79 -16.17 0.76
N LYS A 241 26.73 -15.49 0.10
CA LYS A 241 28.17 -15.69 0.31
C LYS A 241 28.83 -14.59 1.13
N ASN A 242 28.19 -13.44 1.33
CA ASN A 242 28.69 -12.37 2.18
C ASN A 242 27.72 -12.16 3.36
N ASP A 243 28.18 -12.56 4.55
CA ASP A 243 27.53 -12.60 5.86
C ASP A 243 26.58 -13.76 6.17
N SER A 244 27.14 -14.97 6.13
CA SER A 244 26.83 -16.00 7.13
C SER A 244 27.98 -17.00 7.17
N ASN A 245 28.91 -16.82 8.13
CA ASN A 245 29.78 -17.93 8.53
C ASN A 245 28.89 -18.97 9.23
N LEU A 246 28.41 -19.95 8.47
CA LEU A 246 27.93 -21.21 9.00
C LEU A 246 29.08 -21.86 9.76
N ILE A 247 29.14 -21.65 11.08
CA ILE A 247 29.97 -22.48 11.96
C ILE A 247 29.30 -23.85 11.95
N ILE A 248 29.88 -24.79 11.20
CA ILE A 248 29.55 -26.22 11.30
C ILE A 248 30.16 -26.68 12.63
N PRO A 249 29.38 -27.05 13.66
CA PRO A 249 29.94 -27.64 14.86
C PRO A 249 30.46 -29.04 14.52
N ASP A 250 31.65 -29.36 15.03
CA ASP A 250 32.29 -30.67 14.85
C ASP A 250 31.30 -31.82 15.09
N SER A 251 31.22 -32.70 14.10
CA SER A 251 30.34 -33.85 14.06
C SER A 251 30.69 -34.85 15.17
N SER A 252 29.94 -34.82 16.26
CA SER A 252 29.86 -35.93 17.20
C SER A 252 28.42 -36.11 17.68
N ASN A 253 27.69 -36.98 16.98
CA ASN A 253 26.46 -37.66 17.42
C ASN A 253 25.47 -36.85 18.28
N ILE A 254 24.95 -35.74 17.75
CA ILE A 254 23.78 -35.06 18.29
C ILE A 254 22.62 -35.35 17.32
N ALA A 255 21.52 -35.91 17.83
CA ALA A 255 20.28 -36.03 17.06
C ALA A 255 19.97 -34.70 16.35
N PRO A 256 19.46 -34.69 15.10
CA PRO A 256 19.24 -33.46 14.36
C PRO A 256 18.36 -32.54 15.21
N SER A 257 18.84 -31.33 15.52
CA SER A 257 18.04 -30.32 16.20
C SER A 257 16.76 -30.09 15.39
N ILE A 258 15.61 -30.10 16.05
CA ILE A 258 14.29 -29.93 15.41
C ILE A 258 14.16 -28.54 14.75
N TRP A 259 14.97 -27.57 15.19
CA TRP A 259 15.02 -26.19 14.71
C TRP A 259 16.36 -25.88 14.04
N THR A 260 16.37 -24.81 13.23
CA THR A 260 17.56 -24.34 12.52
C THR A 260 18.11 -23.07 13.20
N PRO A 261 19.28 -23.12 13.84
CA PRO A 261 19.93 -21.92 14.38
C PRO A 261 20.59 -21.09 13.26
N GLU A 262 20.50 -19.78 13.37
CA GLU A 262 21.16 -18.82 12.47
C GLU A 262 21.67 -17.63 13.30
N ILE A 263 22.83 -17.09 12.92
CA ILE A 263 23.31 -15.79 13.43
C ILE A 263 23.11 -14.76 12.32
N ARG A 264 22.43 -13.66 12.66
CA ARG A 264 22.02 -12.61 11.73
C ARG A 264 22.39 -11.24 12.26
N GLY A 265 23.55 -10.74 11.84
CA GLY A 265 24.16 -9.55 12.44
C GLY A 265 24.41 -9.77 13.93
N LYS A 266 23.78 -8.94 14.77
CA LYS A 266 23.86 -9.07 16.25
C LYS A 266 22.75 -9.91 16.87
N TYR A 267 21.94 -10.58 16.05
CA TYR A 267 20.80 -11.38 16.51
C TYR A 267 21.09 -12.87 16.36
N SER A 268 20.64 -13.64 17.35
CA SER A 268 20.56 -15.09 17.27
C SER A 268 19.12 -15.48 16.92
N VAL A 269 18.98 -16.39 15.96
CA VAL A 269 17.69 -16.83 15.40
C VAL A 269 17.55 -18.33 15.60
N LEU A 270 16.37 -18.77 16.02
CA LEU A 270 15.95 -20.16 16.08
C LEU A 270 14.73 -20.31 15.16
N GLN A 271 14.95 -20.75 13.93
CA GLN A 271 13.88 -20.94 12.95
C GLN A 271 13.15 -22.27 13.19
N ASP A 272 11.82 -22.29 13.04
CA ASP A 272 10.96 -23.45 13.27
C ASP A 272 11.14 -24.01 14.69
N TYR A 273 11.40 -23.13 15.67
CA TYR A 273 11.64 -23.53 17.04
C TYR A 273 10.42 -24.20 17.67
N VAL A 274 9.23 -23.67 17.40
CA VAL A 274 7.97 -24.35 17.69
C VAL A 274 7.22 -24.52 16.37
N PRO A 275 7.20 -25.73 15.77
CA PRO A 275 6.55 -25.95 14.49
C PRO A 275 5.02 -26.05 14.63
N GLY A 276 4.30 -25.70 13.57
CA GLY A 276 2.89 -26.06 13.40
C GLY A 276 2.75 -27.57 13.19
N ASN A 277 1.62 -28.14 13.62
CA ASN A 277 1.38 -29.58 13.51
C ASN A 277 0.91 -30.02 12.11
N ASP A 278 0.31 -29.13 11.32
CA ASP A 278 -0.12 -29.47 9.97
C ASP A 278 1.10 -29.43 9.03
N PRO A 279 1.28 -30.44 8.16
CA PRO A 279 2.35 -30.42 7.16
C PRO A 279 2.11 -29.27 6.18
N ILE A 280 3.17 -28.53 5.84
CA ILE A 280 3.13 -27.59 4.72
C ILE A 280 3.56 -28.37 3.47
N ASP A 281 2.59 -28.68 2.63
CA ASP A 281 2.86 -29.20 1.30
C ASP A 281 3.35 -28.06 0.40
N SER A 282 4.61 -28.12 -0.03
CA SER A 282 5.21 -27.12 -0.93
C SER A 282 4.62 -27.15 -2.34
N SER A 283 3.90 -28.22 -2.70
CA SER A 283 3.16 -28.34 -3.96
C SER A 283 1.72 -27.82 -3.88
N ALA A 284 1.20 -27.58 -2.67
CA ALA A 284 -0.15 -27.09 -2.48
C ALA A 284 -0.30 -25.61 -2.85
N GLU A 285 -1.45 -25.27 -3.42
CA GLU A 285 -1.88 -23.90 -3.68
C GLU A 285 -2.19 -23.17 -2.36
N THR A 286 -1.13 -22.71 -1.69
CA THR A 286 -1.26 -21.97 -0.44
C THR A 286 -0.37 -20.72 -0.41
N ILE A 287 -0.68 -19.83 0.52
CA ILE A 287 0.04 -18.59 0.77
C ILE A 287 0.40 -18.56 2.25
N THR A 288 1.68 -18.41 2.58
CA THR A 288 2.11 -18.24 3.98
C THR A 288 1.93 -16.77 4.37
N LEU A 289 1.19 -16.51 5.44
CA LEU A 289 1.19 -15.19 6.09
C LEU A 289 2.45 -15.11 6.94
N THR A 290 3.33 -14.15 6.63
CA THR A 290 4.53 -13.92 7.43
C THR A 290 4.30 -12.70 8.30
N THR A 291 4.59 -12.86 9.58
CA THR A 291 4.37 -11.79 10.56
C THR A 291 5.39 -11.84 11.67
N GLN A 292 5.33 -10.85 12.54
CA GLN A 292 6.33 -10.60 13.55
C GLN A 292 5.71 -9.91 14.77
N GLY A 293 6.18 -10.26 15.96
CA GLY A 293 5.63 -9.77 17.21
C GLY A 293 6.64 -9.82 18.36
N GLY A 294 6.31 -9.16 19.46
CA GLY A 294 6.87 -9.43 20.78
C GLY A 294 5.84 -10.14 21.66
N PRO A 295 6.20 -10.52 22.90
CA PRO A 295 5.30 -11.18 23.84
C PRO A 295 3.92 -10.53 23.93
N ASP A 296 3.87 -9.20 24.04
CA ASP A 296 2.66 -8.42 24.20
C ASP A 296 1.69 -8.49 23.02
N PHE A 297 2.13 -8.96 21.86
CA PHE A 297 1.32 -8.99 20.65
C PHE A 297 0.94 -10.41 20.22
N LEU A 298 1.47 -11.45 20.88
CA LEU A 298 1.27 -12.83 20.41
C LEU A 298 -0.20 -13.25 20.41
N TYR A 299 -1.04 -12.65 21.25
CA TYR A 299 -2.49 -12.89 21.28
C TYR A 299 -3.18 -12.65 19.93
N HIS A 300 -2.65 -11.77 19.09
CA HIS A 300 -3.15 -11.53 17.73
C HIS A 300 -3.05 -12.77 16.81
N ALA A 301 -2.12 -13.70 17.10
CA ALA A 301 -1.93 -14.90 16.29
C ALA A 301 -3.21 -15.74 16.17
N GLU A 302 -4.05 -15.75 17.21
CA GLU A 302 -5.34 -16.46 17.14
C GLU A 302 -6.28 -15.82 16.12
N GLU A 303 -6.42 -14.49 16.11
CA GLU A 303 -7.32 -13.79 15.19
C GLU A 303 -6.82 -13.86 13.75
N LEU A 304 -5.51 -13.74 13.54
CA LEU A 304 -4.89 -13.98 12.23
C LEU A 304 -5.21 -15.39 11.73
N CYS A 305 -5.03 -16.39 12.60
CA CYS A 305 -5.25 -17.79 12.27
C CYS A 305 -6.73 -18.12 11.96
N LYS A 306 -7.69 -17.47 12.64
CA LYS A 306 -9.12 -17.59 12.33
C LYS A 306 -9.53 -16.99 10.98
N ARG A 307 -8.70 -16.11 10.41
CA ARG A 307 -8.96 -15.40 9.15
C ARG A 307 -8.12 -15.90 7.99
N TRP A 308 -6.97 -16.49 8.29
CA TRP A 308 -6.02 -16.98 7.31
C TRP A 308 -6.08 -18.50 7.20
N ASP A 309 -6.62 -18.99 6.08
CA ASP A 309 -6.77 -20.43 5.83
C ASP A 309 -5.50 -21.07 5.25
N GLY A 310 -4.34 -20.69 5.78
CA GLY A 310 -3.03 -21.15 5.34
C GLY A 310 -2.00 -21.09 6.47
N PRO A 311 -0.73 -21.46 6.19
CA PRO A 311 0.35 -21.38 7.16
C PRO A 311 0.60 -19.94 7.62
N ILE A 312 0.99 -19.77 8.88
CA ILE A 312 1.46 -18.50 9.46
C ILE A 312 2.89 -18.72 9.95
N SER A 313 3.86 -17.99 9.40
CA SER A 313 5.22 -17.94 9.90
C SER A 313 5.38 -16.68 10.76
N LEU A 314 5.69 -16.86 12.05
CA LEU A 314 5.68 -15.79 13.04
C LEU A 314 7.04 -15.70 13.74
N ALA A 315 7.78 -14.62 13.47
CA ALA A 315 9.04 -14.32 14.15
C ALA A 315 8.79 -13.51 15.43
N VAL A 316 9.25 -14.03 16.57
CA VAL A 316 9.07 -13.45 17.89
C VAL A 316 10.39 -12.88 18.38
N TYR A 317 10.42 -11.58 18.66
CA TYR A 317 11.57 -10.98 19.34
C TYR A 317 11.47 -11.19 20.84
N ALA A 318 12.45 -11.88 21.40
CA ALA A 318 12.40 -12.40 22.77
C ALA A 318 13.78 -12.35 23.45
N PRO A 319 14.37 -11.16 23.68
CA PRO A 319 15.66 -11.01 24.38
C PRO A 319 15.56 -11.34 25.87
N GLY A 320 16.61 -11.97 26.42
CA GLY A 320 16.69 -12.27 27.85
C GLY A 320 15.47 -13.04 28.37
N ASP A 321 14.80 -12.48 29.38
CA ASP A 321 13.62 -13.09 30.01
C ASP A 321 12.38 -13.13 29.10
N ASP A 322 12.32 -12.29 28.06
CA ASP A 322 11.22 -12.31 27.08
C ASP A 322 11.16 -13.66 26.35
N PHE A 323 12.28 -14.40 26.31
CA PHE A 323 12.35 -15.75 25.75
C PHE A 323 11.45 -16.73 26.51
N ARG A 324 11.57 -16.74 27.85
CA ARG A 324 10.74 -17.57 28.74
C ARG A 324 9.28 -17.14 28.67
N LEU A 325 9.02 -15.83 28.70
CA LEU A 325 7.68 -15.27 28.56
C LEU A 325 7.02 -15.70 27.24
N SER A 326 7.71 -15.51 26.13
CA SER A 326 7.22 -15.87 24.79
C SER A 326 6.85 -17.35 24.70
N LEU A 327 7.68 -18.25 25.21
CA LEU A 327 7.40 -19.69 25.14
C LEU A 327 6.18 -20.10 25.97
N ASN A 328 6.02 -19.53 27.17
CA ASN A 328 4.84 -19.82 27.99
C ASN A 328 3.57 -19.26 27.32
N ILE A 329 3.62 -18.07 26.70
CA ILE A 329 2.49 -17.53 25.91
C ILE A 329 2.18 -18.44 24.73
N ILE A 330 3.19 -18.84 23.95
CA ILE A 330 3.02 -19.72 22.78
C ILE A 330 2.35 -21.04 23.19
N TYR A 331 2.83 -21.69 24.25
CA TYR A 331 2.26 -22.96 24.69
C TYR A 331 0.88 -22.83 25.33
N TYR A 332 0.61 -21.74 26.07
CA TYR A 332 -0.74 -21.41 26.50
C TYR A 332 -1.67 -21.29 25.28
N MET A 333 -1.28 -20.52 24.26
CA MET A 333 -2.10 -20.33 23.07
C MET A 333 -2.31 -21.64 22.30
N ARG A 334 -1.30 -22.50 22.21
CA ARG A 334 -1.43 -23.82 21.56
C ARG A 334 -2.43 -24.73 22.29
N GLN A 335 -2.60 -24.59 23.60
CA GLN A 335 -3.52 -25.41 24.40
C GLN A 335 -4.92 -24.79 24.51
N CYS A 336 -5.00 -23.46 24.65
CA CYS A 336 -6.21 -22.75 25.07
C CYS A 336 -6.85 -21.87 23.99
N ALA A 337 -6.10 -21.47 22.96
CA ALA A 337 -6.66 -20.71 21.84
C ALA A 337 -7.30 -21.63 20.79
N ASN A 338 -7.79 -21.05 19.70
CA ASN A 338 -8.32 -21.83 18.58
C ASN A 338 -7.32 -22.89 18.08
N LYS A 339 -7.81 -24.11 17.78
CA LYS A 339 -7.02 -25.24 17.28
C LYS A 339 -6.19 -24.92 16.02
N CYS A 340 -6.56 -23.92 15.25
CA CYS A 340 -5.76 -23.51 14.11
C CYS A 340 -4.37 -23.03 14.55
N VAL A 341 -4.19 -22.47 15.76
CA VAL A 341 -2.91 -21.95 16.25
C VAL A 341 -1.86 -23.05 16.38
N ILE A 342 -2.21 -24.16 17.05
CA ILE A 342 -1.33 -25.33 17.18
C ILE A 342 -1.05 -26.01 15.83
N LYS A 343 -1.99 -25.89 14.88
CA LYS A 343 -1.90 -26.52 13.57
C LYS A 343 -1.05 -25.73 12.57
N ARG A 344 -1.28 -24.42 12.46
CA ARG A 344 -0.86 -23.61 11.30
C ARG A 344 0.17 -22.54 11.63
N VAL A 345 0.44 -22.25 12.91
CA VAL A 345 1.40 -21.22 13.30
C VAL A 345 2.76 -21.84 13.60
N PHE A 346 3.77 -21.37 12.87
CA PHE A 346 5.18 -21.73 12.99
C PHE A 346 5.92 -20.58 13.68
N TRP A 347 6.59 -20.86 14.78
CA TRP A 347 7.18 -19.84 15.65
C TRP A 347 8.70 -19.87 15.52
N HIS A 348 9.27 -18.72 15.16
CA HIS A 348 10.71 -18.49 15.06
C HIS A 348 11.10 -17.54 16.19
N LEU A 349 12.13 -17.87 16.97
CA LEU A 349 12.54 -17.06 18.12
C LEU A 349 13.80 -16.28 17.76
N VAL A 350 13.81 -14.98 18.02
CA VAL A 350 14.92 -14.07 17.71
C VAL A 350 15.28 -13.28 18.95
N TYR A 351 16.55 -13.21 19.30
CA TYR A 351 17.04 -12.42 20.44
C TYR A 351 18.36 -11.74 20.10
N ASP A 352 18.67 -10.64 20.78
CA ASP A 352 19.99 -10.01 20.66
C ASP A 352 21.04 -10.94 21.27
N SER A 353 22.11 -11.25 20.54
CA SER A 353 23.12 -12.22 20.99
C SER A 353 23.82 -11.77 22.29
N LYS A 354 23.77 -10.48 22.64
CA LYS A 354 24.26 -9.96 23.92
C LYS A 354 23.33 -10.28 25.10
N PHE A 355 22.06 -10.58 24.81
CA PHE A 355 21.03 -10.87 25.79
C PHE A 355 20.41 -12.25 25.52
N PRO A 356 21.20 -13.34 25.64
CA PRO A 356 20.68 -14.70 25.48
C PRO A 356 19.69 -15.04 26.60
N PRO A 357 18.84 -16.08 26.41
CA PRO A 357 18.03 -16.61 27.51
C PRO A 357 18.93 -17.08 28.66
N ALA A 358 18.45 -16.93 29.90
CA ALA A 358 19.22 -17.26 31.11
C ALA A 358 19.65 -18.74 31.20
N ASN A 359 18.84 -19.64 30.64
CA ASN A 359 19.09 -21.08 30.64
C ASN A 359 19.57 -21.56 29.27
N LYS A 360 20.34 -22.66 29.28
CA LYS A 360 20.76 -23.33 28.04
C LYS A 360 19.54 -23.78 27.23
N ILE A 361 19.55 -23.46 25.95
CA ILE A 361 18.50 -23.86 25.01
C ILE A 361 18.61 -25.36 24.72
N ASN A 362 17.83 -26.16 25.43
CA ASN A 362 17.75 -27.62 25.22
C ASN A 362 16.52 -28.03 24.39
N GLY A 363 15.50 -27.18 24.33
CA GLY A 363 14.30 -27.39 23.52
C GLY A 363 13.14 -26.51 23.98
N PRO A 364 12.05 -26.40 23.20
CA PRO A 364 11.00 -25.43 23.48
C PRO A 364 10.28 -25.62 24.82
N THR A 365 10.20 -26.86 25.31
CA THR A 365 9.58 -27.19 26.59
C THR A 365 10.47 -26.89 27.79
N SER A 366 11.77 -26.66 27.60
CA SER A 366 12.74 -26.44 28.69
C SER A 366 12.59 -25.10 29.42
N PHE A 367 11.77 -24.19 28.88
CA PHE A 367 11.48 -22.88 29.46
C PHE A 367 10.02 -22.77 29.97
N LEU A 368 9.26 -23.87 29.96
CA LEU A 368 7.87 -23.85 30.41
C LEU A 368 7.79 -23.98 31.92
N GLU A 369 7.04 -23.07 32.56
CA GLU A 369 6.74 -23.14 33.99
C GLU A 369 5.60 -24.13 34.28
N SER A 370 4.75 -24.40 33.28
CA SER A 370 3.72 -25.43 33.35
C SER A 370 3.64 -26.20 32.04
N GLN A 371 3.47 -27.51 32.13
CA GLN A 371 3.17 -28.36 30.96
C GLN A 371 1.68 -28.34 30.60
N ASN A 372 0.80 -28.01 31.55
CA ASN A 372 -0.65 -28.02 31.39
C ASN A 372 -1.24 -26.69 31.84
N PHE A 373 -1.79 -25.92 30.90
CA PHE A 373 -2.39 -24.62 31.18
C PHE A 373 -3.89 -24.76 31.47
N ASN A 374 -4.39 -23.98 32.44
CA ASN A 374 -5.82 -23.92 32.72
C ASN A 374 -6.51 -22.93 31.77
N CYS A 375 -7.19 -23.46 30.76
CA CYS A 375 -7.86 -22.65 29.74
C CYS A 375 -9.13 -21.92 30.20
N GLN A 376 -9.53 -22.06 31.48
CA GLN A 376 -10.55 -21.19 32.08
C GLN A 376 -9.99 -19.84 32.52
N LYS A 377 -8.67 -19.73 32.73
CA LYS A 377 -7.99 -18.48 33.05
C LYS A 377 -7.59 -17.77 31.77
N SER A 378 -7.66 -16.45 31.77
CA SER A 378 -7.12 -15.63 30.69
C SER A 378 -5.59 -15.75 30.58
N LEU A 379 -5.05 -15.32 29.44
CA LEU A 379 -3.60 -15.28 29.22
C LEU A 379 -2.91 -14.41 30.29
N GLU A 380 -3.48 -13.24 30.59
CA GLU A 380 -2.93 -12.30 31.58
C GLU A 380 -2.92 -12.88 32.99
N GLU A 381 -4.05 -13.46 33.43
CA GLU A 381 -4.14 -14.14 34.73
C GLU A 381 -3.13 -15.29 34.83
N THR A 382 -2.98 -16.07 33.75
CA THR A 382 -2.05 -17.19 33.70
C THR A 382 -0.59 -16.72 33.83
N MET A 383 -0.17 -15.71 33.07
CA MET A 383 1.20 -15.20 33.15
C MET A 383 1.51 -14.56 34.51
N LYS A 384 0.50 -13.90 35.11
CA LYS A 384 0.60 -13.37 36.47
C LYS A 384 0.78 -14.48 37.51
N ASP A 385 0.00 -15.55 37.43
CA ASP A 385 0.10 -16.69 38.36
C ASP A 385 1.46 -17.40 38.27
N LEU A 386 2.02 -17.47 37.06
CA LEU A 386 3.35 -18.06 36.82
C LEU A 386 4.51 -17.10 37.17
N ASN A 387 4.20 -15.88 37.62
CA ASN A 387 5.18 -14.83 37.90
C ASN A 387 6.12 -14.57 36.70
N ILE A 388 5.53 -14.51 35.50
CA ILE A 388 6.23 -14.22 34.23
C ILE A 388 5.68 -12.91 33.68
N LEU A 389 6.14 -11.78 34.23
CA LEU A 389 5.66 -10.45 33.86
C LEU A 389 6.78 -9.53 33.36
N ASN A 390 7.95 -10.09 33.04
CA ASN A 390 9.11 -9.31 32.66
C ASN A 390 9.01 -8.94 31.18
N ASP A 391 8.97 -7.63 30.91
CA ASP A 391 9.23 -7.03 29.61
C ASP A 391 10.72 -6.60 29.60
N PHE A 392 11.57 -7.58 29.31
CA PHE A 392 13.03 -7.43 29.31
C PHE A 392 13.46 -6.37 28.30
N ARG A 393 12.88 -6.41 27.09
CA ARG A 393 13.14 -5.42 26.04
C ARG A 393 12.93 -4.00 26.57
N LYS A 394 11.77 -3.69 27.17
CA LYS A 394 11.46 -2.34 27.67
C LYS A 394 12.36 -1.96 28.84
N SER A 395 12.59 -2.89 29.77
CA SER A 395 13.46 -2.67 30.93
C SER A 395 14.90 -2.33 30.54
N ASN A 396 15.37 -2.87 29.41
CA ASN A 396 16.71 -2.63 28.87
C ASN A 396 16.73 -1.62 27.70
N SER A 397 15.61 -0.94 27.42
CA SER A 397 15.48 0.05 26.32
C SER A 397 15.98 -0.47 24.96
N LEU A 398 15.71 -1.74 24.65
CA LEU A 398 16.13 -2.36 23.40
C LEU A 398 15.19 -1.96 22.26
N THR A 399 15.79 -1.56 21.13
CA THR A 399 15.06 -1.29 19.88
C THR A 399 14.48 -2.56 19.30
N TYR A 400 13.29 -2.47 18.72
CA TYR A 400 12.62 -3.59 18.09
C TYR A 400 13.09 -3.83 16.66
N PRO A 401 13.70 -4.99 16.36
CA PRO A 401 14.35 -5.26 15.08
C PRO A 401 13.36 -5.74 14.00
N ILE A 402 12.37 -4.91 13.71
CA ILE A 402 11.21 -5.28 12.89
C ILE A 402 11.57 -5.91 11.54
N ASN A 403 12.58 -5.38 10.85
CA ASN A 403 12.96 -5.87 9.53
C ASN A 403 13.74 -7.19 9.58
N VAL A 404 14.51 -7.43 10.65
CA VAL A 404 15.12 -8.74 10.91
C VAL A 404 14.01 -9.78 11.06
N LEU A 405 12.99 -9.49 11.88
CA LEU A 405 11.87 -10.41 12.13
C LEU A 405 11.06 -10.68 10.86
N ARG A 406 10.76 -9.64 10.07
CA ARG A 406 10.09 -9.79 8.77
C ARG A 406 10.86 -10.72 7.84
N ASN A 407 12.18 -10.55 7.75
CA ASN A 407 13.02 -11.36 6.87
C ASN A 407 13.18 -12.80 7.40
N VAL A 408 13.30 -13.01 8.72
CA VAL A 408 13.33 -14.35 9.33
C VAL A 408 12.04 -15.12 9.04
N ALA A 409 10.87 -14.52 9.30
CA ALA A 409 9.59 -15.16 9.01
C ALA A 409 9.43 -15.44 7.50
N ARG A 410 9.87 -14.49 6.66
CA ARG A 410 9.84 -14.63 5.20
C ARG A 410 10.74 -15.76 4.68
N LEU A 411 11.94 -15.91 5.22
CA LEU A 411 12.89 -16.94 4.77
C LEU A 411 12.50 -18.35 5.21
N ALA A 412 11.74 -18.48 6.30
CA ALA A 412 11.28 -19.77 6.79
C ALA A 412 10.05 -20.33 6.05
N THR A 413 9.44 -19.56 5.14
CA THR A 413 8.24 -20.02 4.42
C THR A 413 8.58 -21.12 3.42
N LYS A 414 7.69 -22.13 3.32
CA LYS A 414 7.80 -23.22 2.33
C LYS A 414 6.91 -23.03 1.11
N SER A 415 5.93 -22.13 1.16
CA SER A 415 5.03 -21.83 0.04
C SER A 415 5.69 -20.89 -0.97
N LYS A 416 5.29 -21.00 -2.25
CA LYS A 416 5.75 -20.08 -3.30
C LYS A 416 5.32 -18.64 -3.03
N TYR A 417 4.04 -18.45 -2.67
CA TYR A 417 3.48 -17.14 -2.37
C TYR A 417 3.48 -16.88 -0.88
N LEU A 418 3.70 -15.62 -0.51
CA LEU A 418 3.64 -15.16 0.88
C LEU A 418 3.07 -13.75 0.97
N LEU A 419 2.46 -13.45 2.11
CA LEU A 419 1.98 -12.11 2.48
C LEU A 419 2.75 -11.66 3.71
N ALA A 420 3.68 -10.70 3.55
CA ALA A 420 4.37 -10.10 4.68
C ALA A 420 3.50 -9.01 5.30
N SER A 421 3.11 -9.17 6.57
CA SER A 421 2.19 -8.27 7.26
C SER A 421 2.53 -8.10 8.74
N ASP A 422 2.21 -6.93 9.30
CA ASP A 422 2.33 -6.68 10.74
C ASP A 422 1.22 -7.46 11.50
N ILE A 423 1.50 -7.90 12.72
CA ILE A 423 0.65 -8.87 13.45
C ILE A 423 -0.74 -8.32 13.82
N GLU A 424 -0.86 -6.99 13.93
CA GLU A 424 -2.12 -6.28 14.21
C GLU A 424 -2.99 -6.08 12.95
N LEU A 425 -2.54 -6.53 11.77
CA LEU A 425 -3.25 -6.35 10.50
C LEU A 425 -4.00 -7.62 10.12
N TYR A 426 -5.30 -7.61 10.40
CA TYR A 426 -6.18 -8.75 10.17
C TYR A 426 -6.63 -8.83 8.70
N PRO A 427 -6.41 -9.96 8.01
CA PRO A 427 -6.84 -10.13 6.64
C PRO A 427 -8.36 -10.29 6.51
N SER A 428 -8.91 -9.86 5.37
CA SER A 428 -10.24 -10.30 4.93
C SER A 428 -10.24 -11.82 4.71
N VAL A 429 -11.38 -12.46 4.90
CA VAL A 429 -11.47 -13.92 4.78
C VAL A 429 -11.49 -14.36 3.32
N GLY A 430 -11.10 -15.61 3.06
CA GLY A 430 -11.20 -16.21 1.72
C GLY A 430 -10.13 -15.76 0.71
N ILE A 431 -9.09 -15.04 1.15
CA ILE A 431 -8.03 -14.53 0.25
C ILE A 431 -7.36 -15.66 -0.53
N ILE A 432 -6.91 -16.74 0.13
CA ILE A 432 -6.16 -17.84 -0.50
C ILE A 432 -6.97 -18.50 -1.65
N PRO A 433 -8.17 -19.07 -1.41
CA PRO A 433 -8.91 -19.72 -2.49
C PRO A 433 -9.29 -18.75 -3.61
N SER A 434 -9.68 -17.51 -3.28
CA SER A 434 -10.03 -16.51 -4.27
C SER A 434 -8.82 -16.05 -5.10
N PHE A 435 -7.64 -15.97 -4.50
CA PHE A 435 -6.39 -15.63 -5.17
C PHE A 435 -6.00 -16.68 -6.22
N PHE A 436 -6.00 -17.96 -5.84
CA PHE A 436 -5.65 -19.02 -6.80
C PHE A 436 -6.71 -19.17 -7.90
N LYS A 437 -7.99 -19.00 -7.57
CA LYS A 437 -9.06 -18.94 -8.58
C LYS A 437 -8.86 -17.79 -9.57
N MET A 438 -8.45 -16.61 -9.10
CA MET A 438 -8.10 -15.47 -9.96
C MET A 438 -6.92 -15.82 -10.88
N LEU A 439 -5.85 -16.41 -10.34
CA LEU A 439 -4.68 -16.82 -11.13
C LEU A 439 -5.04 -17.87 -12.19
N GLU A 440 -5.82 -18.87 -11.83
CA GLU A 440 -6.28 -19.91 -12.74
C GLU A 440 -7.14 -19.31 -13.87
N PHE A 441 -8.09 -18.44 -13.54
CA PHE A 441 -8.94 -17.76 -14.52
C PHE A 441 -8.11 -16.91 -15.49
N HIS A 442 -7.16 -16.12 -14.98
CA HIS A 442 -6.25 -15.35 -15.81
C HIS A 442 -5.36 -16.23 -16.68
N SER A 443 -4.93 -17.39 -16.19
CA SER A 443 -4.14 -18.36 -16.97
C SER A 443 -4.94 -19.08 -18.07
N LYS A 444 -6.25 -19.26 -17.89
CA LYS A 444 -7.11 -19.90 -18.90
C LYS A 444 -7.61 -18.90 -19.95
N THR A 445 -7.78 -17.65 -19.54
CA THR A 445 -8.23 -16.54 -20.40
C THR A 445 -7.06 -15.92 -21.22
N LEU A 446 -5.91 -16.61 -21.27
CA LEU A 446 -4.66 -16.23 -21.94
C LEU A 446 -4.73 -16.13 -23.48
N SER A 447 -5.89 -15.87 -24.08
CA SER A 447 -5.93 -15.32 -25.44
C SER A 447 -5.59 -13.82 -25.47
N ASP A 448 -5.66 -13.11 -24.33
CA ASP A 448 -5.30 -11.70 -24.23
C ASP A 448 -3.77 -11.50 -24.08
N GLN A 449 -3.13 -11.09 -25.17
CA GLN A 449 -1.69 -10.81 -25.22
C GLN A 449 -1.26 -9.70 -24.24
N LYS A 450 -2.16 -8.75 -23.92
CA LYS A 450 -1.86 -7.63 -23.03
C LYS A 450 -1.65 -8.08 -21.58
N LEU A 451 -2.46 -9.03 -21.11
CA LEU A 451 -2.32 -9.59 -19.77
C LEU A 451 -1.06 -10.45 -19.64
N LYS A 452 -0.68 -11.19 -20.69
CA LYS A 452 0.60 -11.92 -20.75
C LYS A 452 1.79 -10.98 -20.60
N ASP A 453 1.77 -9.85 -21.31
CA ASP A 453 2.86 -8.88 -21.26
C ASP A 453 2.96 -8.19 -19.89
N GLN A 454 1.83 -8.00 -19.20
CA GLN A 454 1.82 -7.52 -17.80
C GLN A 454 2.42 -8.54 -16.84
N LEU A 455 2.01 -9.81 -16.93
CA LEU A 455 2.49 -10.89 -16.04
C LEU A 455 3.97 -11.25 -16.26
N ARG A 456 4.56 -10.88 -17.41
CA ARG A 456 6.01 -11.05 -17.69
C ARG A 456 6.89 -10.10 -16.88
N LEU A 457 6.34 -8.95 -16.45
CA LEU A 457 7.07 -8.02 -15.63
C LEU A 457 7.05 -8.49 -14.16
N PRO A 458 8.09 -8.19 -13.36
CA PRO A 458 8.05 -8.46 -11.94
C PRO A 458 6.83 -7.76 -11.32
N HIS A 459 6.05 -8.48 -10.52
CA HIS A 459 4.79 -7.96 -10.00
C HIS A 459 4.48 -8.52 -8.62
N VAL A 460 3.69 -7.77 -7.87
CA VAL A 460 3.13 -8.18 -6.58
C VAL A 460 1.65 -7.79 -6.50
N PHE A 461 0.89 -8.48 -5.66
CA PHE A 461 -0.54 -8.26 -5.50
C PHE A 461 -0.83 -7.49 -4.22
N VAL A 462 -1.16 -6.22 -4.35
CA VAL A 462 -1.32 -5.28 -3.24
C VAL A 462 -2.68 -5.44 -2.56
N LEU A 463 -2.67 -5.44 -1.22
CA LEU A 463 -3.86 -5.42 -0.38
C LEU A 463 -4.01 -4.03 0.25
N PRO A 464 -5.09 -3.28 -0.06
CA PRO A 464 -5.45 -2.07 0.68
C PRO A 464 -5.59 -2.30 2.19
N ILE A 465 -5.22 -1.30 2.98
CA ILE A 465 -5.21 -1.38 4.44
C ILE A 465 -6.16 -0.33 5.03
N PHE A 466 -6.90 -0.72 6.07
CA PHE A 466 -7.87 0.11 6.76
C PHE A 466 -7.66 0.10 8.28
N GLU A 467 -8.24 1.06 8.97
CA GLU A 467 -8.36 1.09 10.43
C GLU A 467 -9.82 1.11 10.81
N VAL A 468 -10.15 0.48 11.93
CA VAL A 468 -11.50 0.44 12.48
C VAL A 468 -11.51 0.96 13.91
N LYS A 469 -12.58 1.65 14.33
CA LYS A 469 -12.72 2.10 15.72
C LYS A 469 -12.63 0.93 16.71
N ALA A 470 -12.11 1.17 17.90
CA ALA A 470 -11.82 0.14 18.90
C ALA A 470 -13.08 -0.57 19.43
N ASP A 471 -14.25 0.09 19.39
CA ASP A 471 -15.54 -0.46 19.80
C ASP A 471 -16.22 -1.32 18.69
N LYS A 472 -15.59 -1.43 17.52
CA LYS A 472 -16.13 -2.16 16.37
C LYS A 472 -15.29 -3.41 16.09
N LYS A 473 -15.99 -4.45 15.61
CA LYS A 473 -15.31 -5.65 15.12
C LYS A 473 -14.64 -5.37 13.77
N ALA A 474 -13.43 -5.90 13.58
CA ALA A 474 -12.76 -5.83 12.30
C ALA A 474 -13.58 -6.55 11.22
N PRO A 475 -13.92 -5.89 10.11
CA PRO A 475 -14.73 -6.49 9.05
C PRO A 475 -14.02 -7.71 8.45
N ARG A 476 -14.80 -8.70 8.06
CA ARG A 476 -14.33 -9.94 7.43
C ARG A 476 -14.44 -9.88 5.91
N THR A 477 -15.43 -9.15 5.39
CA THR A 477 -15.70 -9.01 3.95
C THR A 477 -15.70 -7.55 3.50
N LYS A 478 -15.59 -7.32 2.19
CA LYS A 478 -15.56 -5.96 1.63
C LYS A 478 -16.90 -5.24 1.79
N GLU A 479 -18.00 -5.98 1.81
CA GLU A 479 -19.34 -5.45 2.09
C GLU A 479 -19.42 -4.88 3.50
N GLU A 480 -18.92 -5.62 4.50
CA GLU A 480 -18.86 -5.18 5.89
C GLU A 480 -17.95 -3.94 6.03
N LEU A 481 -16.78 -3.97 5.38
CA LEU A 481 -15.87 -2.83 5.36
C LEU A 481 -16.53 -1.59 4.73
N SER A 482 -17.20 -1.74 3.59
CA SER A 482 -17.88 -0.63 2.90
C SER A 482 -18.99 -0.03 3.77
N LYS A 483 -19.73 -0.86 4.52
CA LYS A 483 -20.73 -0.38 5.50
C LYS A 483 -20.07 0.45 6.61
N LEU A 484 -19.00 -0.05 7.23
CA LEU A 484 -18.26 0.67 8.27
C LEU A 484 -17.61 1.94 7.75
N PHE A 485 -17.13 1.94 6.50
CA PHE A 485 -16.55 3.12 5.88
C PHE A 485 -17.62 4.21 5.66
N LYS A 486 -18.82 3.83 5.19
CA LYS A 486 -19.96 4.75 5.03
C LYS A 486 -20.42 5.36 6.35
N SER A 487 -20.40 4.59 7.45
CA SER A 487 -20.71 5.09 8.80
C SER A 487 -19.56 5.87 9.46
N LYS A 488 -18.41 6.02 8.79
CA LYS A 488 -17.18 6.63 9.33
C LYS A 488 -16.62 5.88 10.55
N ASP A 489 -16.90 4.59 10.65
CA ASP A 489 -16.36 3.68 11.65
C ASP A 489 -15.08 2.97 11.19
N ALA A 490 -14.85 2.94 9.87
CA ALA A 490 -13.59 2.55 9.25
C ALA A 490 -13.01 3.70 8.40
N ILE A 491 -11.69 3.76 8.32
CA ILE A 491 -10.95 4.74 7.50
C ILE A 491 -9.79 4.05 6.78
N PHE A 492 -9.20 4.71 5.78
CA PHE A 492 -7.92 4.26 5.21
C PHE A 492 -6.82 4.28 6.27
N PHE A 493 -5.94 3.28 6.21
CA PHE A 493 -4.86 3.11 7.18
C PHE A 493 -3.93 4.32 7.23
N HIS A 494 -3.61 4.74 8.45
CA HIS A 494 -2.75 5.90 8.73
C HIS A 494 -3.28 7.21 8.17
N LYS A 495 -4.58 7.35 7.89
CA LYS A 495 -5.16 8.63 7.42
C LYS A 495 -4.82 9.82 8.32
N TYR A 496 -4.72 9.59 9.64
CA TYR A 496 -4.36 10.62 10.63
C TYR A 496 -2.90 10.55 11.12
N VAL A 497 -2.06 9.72 10.48
CA VAL A 497 -0.64 9.54 10.84
C VAL A 497 0.27 9.85 9.64
N CYS A 498 0.02 9.18 8.52
CA CYS A 498 0.68 9.39 7.24
C CYS A 498 -0.24 8.90 6.09
N ASP A 499 -1.14 9.77 5.62
CA ASP A 499 -2.09 9.38 4.56
C ASP A 499 -1.37 9.01 3.25
N LEU A 500 -0.28 9.71 2.93
CA LEU A 500 0.55 9.46 1.75
C LEU A 500 1.24 8.09 1.76
N CYS A 501 1.51 7.52 2.95
CA CYS A 501 2.23 6.26 3.09
C CYS A 501 1.42 5.06 2.55
N GLN A 502 0.10 5.17 2.49
CA GLN A 502 -0.83 4.09 2.13
C GLN A 502 -1.82 4.53 1.03
N ASN A 503 -1.51 5.64 0.34
CA ASN A 503 -2.37 6.24 -0.67
C ASN A 503 -2.24 5.55 -2.04
N PHE A 504 -2.95 4.43 -2.21
CA PHE A 504 -3.03 3.74 -3.50
C PHE A 504 -3.96 4.46 -4.49
N PRO A 505 -3.72 4.35 -5.81
CA PRO A 505 -4.55 4.98 -6.84
C PRO A 505 -6.03 4.56 -6.76
N ASP A 506 -6.93 5.52 -7.00
CA ASP A 506 -8.39 5.30 -7.08
C ASP A 506 -9.02 4.66 -5.83
N ARG A 507 -8.41 4.84 -4.65
CA ARG A 507 -8.88 4.24 -3.38
C ARG A 507 -10.35 4.51 -3.03
N MET A 508 -10.88 5.68 -3.42
CA MET A 508 -12.29 6.02 -3.21
C MET A 508 -13.22 5.21 -4.12
N ILE A 509 -12.79 4.93 -5.35
CA ILE A 509 -13.52 4.05 -6.26
C ILE A 509 -13.47 2.63 -5.74
N TRP A 510 -12.28 2.18 -5.29
CA TRP A 510 -12.08 0.84 -4.73
C TRP A 510 -13.05 0.52 -3.59
N ILE A 511 -13.22 1.42 -2.62
CA ILE A 511 -14.11 1.18 -1.47
C ILE A 511 -15.61 1.24 -1.82
N GLN A 512 -15.96 1.92 -2.90
CA GLN A 512 -17.34 2.05 -3.39
C GLN A 512 -17.76 0.88 -4.28
N GLN A 513 -16.81 0.26 -4.99
CA GLN A 513 -17.08 -0.86 -5.90
C GLN A 513 -17.01 -2.18 -5.15
N ILE A 514 -18.16 -2.81 -4.96
CA ILE A 514 -18.28 -4.16 -4.42
C ILE A 514 -18.53 -5.12 -5.60
N PRO A 515 -17.73 -6.17 -5.79
CA PRO A 515 -17.99 -7.20 -6.80
C PRO A 515 -19.39 -7.80 -6.63
N LYS A 516 -20.16 -7.95 -7.72
CA LYS A 516 -21.51 -8.55 -7.67
C LYS A 516 -21.49 -10.03 -7.31
N ILE A 517 -20.41 -10.69 -7.71
CA ILE A 517 -20.08 -12.07 -7.37
C ILE A 517 -18.87 -11.97 -6.45
N ASP A 518 -18.89 -12.68 -5.32
CA ASP A 518 -17.76 -12.77 -4.40
C ASP A 518 -16.58 -13.45 -5.10
N SER A 519 -15.81 -12.63 -5.80
CA SER A 519 -14.70 -12.98 -6.66
C SER A 519 -13.59 -11.97 -6.44
N MET A 520 -12.37 -12.36 -6.76
CA MET A 520 -11.19 -11.52 -6.69
C MET A 520 -10.62 -11.31 -8.09
N ASN A 521 -10.31 -10.06 -8.42
CA ASN A 521 -9.63 -9.64 -9.63
C ASN A 521 -8.60 -8.54 -9.32
N VAL A 522 -7.83 -8.16 -10.33
CA VAL A 522 -6.96 -6.98 -10.27
C VAL A 522 -7.79 -5.73 -10.55
N PHE A 523 -7.93 -4.86 -9.54
CA PHE A 523 -8.60 -3.56 -9.64
C PHE A 523 -7.78 -2.57 -10.48
N ARG A 524 -6.48 -2.47 -10.19
CA ARG A 524 -5.59 -1.51 -10.84
C ARG A 524 -4.19 -2.07 -10.94
N VAL A 525 -3.57 -1.96 -12.11
CA VAL A 525 -2.13 -2.14 -12.28
C VAL A 525 -1.47 -0.76 -12.23
N THR A 526 -0.50 -0.58 -11.35
CA THR A 526 0.25 0.67 -11.18
C THR A 526 1.72 0.39 -10.88
N ARG A 527 2.52 1.44 -10.74
CA ARG A 527 3.89 1.39 -10.19
C ARG A 527 4.04 2.43 -9.09
N ARG A 528 5.13 2.32 -8.34
CA ARG A 528 5.60 3.45 -7.53
C ARG A 528 6.03 4.56 -8.49
N THR A 529 5.68 5.78 -8.12
CA THR A 529 5.94 7.00 -8.90
C THR A 529 6.53 8.03 -7.95
N ARG A 530 7.15 9.08 -8.51
CA ARG A 530 7.73 10.17 -7.71
C ARG A 530 6.69 10.86 -6.83
N GLU A 531 5.47 11.05 -7.33
CA GLU A 531 4.35 11.63 -6.56
C GLU A 531 3.86 10.70 -5.43
N ARG A 532 4.23 9.41 -5.48
CA ARG A 532 3.90 8.39 -4.47
C ARG A 532 5.17 7.78 -3.87
N ASN A 533 6.20 8.60 -3.67
CA ASN A 533 7.47 8.19 -3.05
C ASN A 533 7.36 7.83 -1.55
N GLN A 534 6.20 7.97 -0.93
CA GLN A 534 5.96 7.48 0.44
C GLN A 534 5.15 6.18 0.47
N TRP A 535 4.55 5.79 -0.66
CA TRP A 535 3.65 4.65 -0.69
C TRP A 535 4.41 3.34 -0.41
N GLU A 536 4.01 2.64 0.64
CA GLU A 536 4.60 1.38 1.14
C GLU A 536 3.48 0.32 1.37
N PRO A 537 2.88 -0.20 0.28
CA PRO A 537 1.79 -1.17 0.39
C PRO A 537 2.27 -2.51 0.97
N LEU A 538 1.33 -3.25 1.55
CA LEU A 538 1.51 -4.68 1.81
C LEU A 538 0.95 -5.50 0.65
N TYR A 539 1.60 -6.63 0.36
CA TYR A 539 1.32 -7.39 -0.85
C TYR A 539 1.54 -8.88 -0.66
N ILE A 540 0.80 -9.67 -1.45
CA ILE A 540 1.15 -11.05 -1.75
C ILE A 540 2.23 -11.02 -2.83
N GLY A 541 3.39 -11.59 -2.51
CA GLY A 541 4.52 -11.73 -3.41
C GLY A 541 5.12 -13.12 -3.24
N THR A 542 6.43 -13.23 -3.46
CA THR A 542 7.19 -14.46 -3.33
C THR A 542 8.39 -14.24 -2.38
N ASN A 543 9.42 -15.07 -2.51
CA ASN A 543 10.72 -14.83 -1.90
C ASN A 543 11.70 -14.09 -2.82
N ASN A 544 11.28 -13.66 -4.02
CA ASN A 544 12.14 -13.00 -5.01
C ASN A 544 12.22 -11.48 -4.86
N GLU A 545 11.26 -10.86 -4.16
CA GLU A 545 11.25 -9.41 -3.93
C GLU A 545 12.40 -9.02 -2.98
N PRO A 546 12.92 -7.80 -3.06
CA PRO A 546 13.96 -7.33 -2.15
C PRO A 546 13.61 -7.55 -0.67
N PHE A 547 14.58 -7.93 0.15
CA PHE A 547 14.42 -7.98 1.59
C PHE A 547 14.28 -6.58 2.21
N TYR A 548 13.68 -6.52 3.40
CA TYR A 548 13.66 -5.29 4.17
C TYR A 548 15.06 -4.98 4.72
N ASP A 549 15.47 -3.71 4.78
CA ASP A 549 16.78 -3.35 5.33
C ASP A 549 16.80 -3.52 6.85
N GLU A 550 17.59 -4.46 7.33
CA GLU A 550 17.61 -4.92 8.73
C GLU A 550 18.23 -3.95 9.71
N ARG A 551 18.88 -2.89 9.21
CA ARG A 551 19.41 -1.82 10.06
C ARG A 551 18.30 -0.90 10.58
N LEU A 552 17.14 -0.87 9.90
CA LEU A 552 16.00 -0.05 10.29
C LEU A 552 15.22 -0.70 11.44
N THR A 553 14.97 0.10 12.48
CA THR A 553 14.20 -0.31 13.67
C THR A 553 12.76 0.18 13.60
N TRP A 554 11.86 -0.44 14.36
CA TRP A 554 10.47 0.05 14.42
C TRP A 554 10.40 1.45 15.04
N GLU A 555 11.15 1.70 16.10
CA GLU A 555 11.19 2.99 16.81
C GLU A 555 11.51 4.14 15.86
N GLY A 556 12.37 3.93 14.86
CA GLY A 556 12.76 4.97 13.91
C GLY A 556 11.79 5.23 12.75
N LYS A 557 10.73 4.41 12.58
CA LYS A 557 9.74 4.51 11.46
C LYS A 557 10.37 4.37 10.06
N ARG A 558 9.56 4.51 9.00
CA ARG A 558 9.98 4.42 7.58
C ARG A 558 10.69 3.10 7.23
N ASP A 559 10.36 2.04 7.95
CA ASP A 559 11.02 0.74 7.90
C ASP A 559 10.71 -0.08 6.63
N LYS A 560 9.67 0.27 5.86
CA LYS A 560 9.30 -0.45 4.61
C LYS A 560 9.61 0.35 3.33
N MET A 561 9.74 1.68 3.43
CA MET A 561 9.88 2.56 2.28
C MET A 561 11.10 2.26 1.39
N SER A 562 12.23 1.81 1.99
CA SER A 562 13.45 1.50 1.23
C SER A 562 13.28 0.27 0.33
N GLN A 563 12.56 -0.75 0.80
CA GLN A 563 12.20 -1.92 0.02
C GLN A 563 11.37 -1.51 -1.20
N MET A 564 10.39 -0.61 -0.98
CA MET A 564 9.50 -0.15 -2.05
C MET A 564 10.21 0.71 -3.10
N TYR A 565 11.23 1.47 -2.68
CA TYR A 565 12.13 2.16 -3.60
C TYR A 565 12.96 1.17 -4.43
N HIS A 566 13.52 0.13 -3.80
CA HIS A 566 14.27 -0.91 -4.51
C HIS A 566 13.39 -1.63 -5.55
N MET A 567 12.16 -2.00 -5.19
CA MET A 567 11.20 -2.61 -6.13
C MET A 567 10.88 -1.69 -7.33
N CYS A 568 10.80 -0.38 -7.11
CA CYS A 568 10.61 0.58 -8.20
C CYS A 568 11.77 0.59 -9.19
N LEU A 569 13.02 0.58 -8.69
CA LEU A 569 14.21 0.52 -9.54
C LEU A 569 14.26 -0.77 -10.38
N LEU A 570 13.69 -1.85 -9.85
CA LEU A 570 13.50 -3.15 -10.51
C LEU A 570 12.26 -3.22 -11.41
N ASN A 571 11.56 -2.10 -11.65
CA ASN A 571 10.37 -1.99 -12.50
C ASN A 571 9.18 -2.87 -12.07
N TYR A 572 9.02 -3.11 -10.76
CA TYR A 572 7.90 -3.91 -10.25
C TYR A 572 6.55 -3.25 -10.54
N GLN A 573 5.58 -4.05 -10.99
CA GLN A 573 4.17 -3.70 -11.04
C GLN A 573 3.48 -3.99 -9.71
N MET A 574 2.61 -3.07 -9.31
CA MET A 574 1.75 -3.18 -8.15
C MET A 574 0.33 -3.46 -8.64
N MET A 575 -0.13 -4.70 -8.49
CA MET A 575 -1.47 -5.14 -8.89
C MET A 575 -2.40 -5.06 -7.68
N VAL A 576 -3.16 -3.97 -7.56
CA VAL A 576 -4.11 -3.78 -6.44
C VAL A 576 -5.27 -4.75 -6.61
N LEU A 577 -5.50 -5.60 -5.61
CA LEU A 577 -6.61 -6.57 -5.61
C LEU A 577 -7.94 -5.86 -5.29
N ASP A 578 -9.03 -6.23 -5.97
CA ASP A 578 -10.35 -5.62 -5.78
C ASP A 578 -11.09 -6.12 -4.52
N ASN A 579 -10.86 -7.35 -4.08
CA ASN A 579 -11.61 -8.02 -3.02
C ASN A 579 -10.70 -8.72 -2.00
N ALA A 580 -9.60 -8.06 -1.65
CA ALA A 580 -8.71 -8.44 -0.55
C ALA A 580 -8.25 -7.18 0.18
N PHE A 581 -8.25 -7.20 1.50
CA PHE A 581 -7.77 -6.08 2.31
C PHE A 581 -7.27 -6.54 3.67
N LEU A 582 -6.57 -5.63 4.35
CA LEU A 582 -6.12 -5.78 5.72
C LEU A 582 -6.79 -4.73 6.61
N VAL A 583 -7.00 -5.06 7.88
CA VAL A 583 -7.55 -4.14 8.89
C VAL A 583 -6.66 -4.10 10.10
N HIS A 584 -6.17 -2.93 10.43
CA HIS A 584 -5.56 -2.65 11.72
C HIS A 584 -6.63 -2.61 12.81
N ALA A 585 -6.49 -3.46 13.82
CA ALA A 585 -7.37 -3.48 14.98
C ALA A 585 -6.62 -3.92 16.26
N PRO A 586 -7.00 -3.37 17.43
CA PRO A 586 -8.10 -2.44 17.65
C PRO A 586 -7.71 -0.96 17.43
N GLY A 587 -8.67 -0.16 16.96
CA GLY A 587 -8.59 1.30 17.02
C GLY A 587 -7.96 1.98 15.79
N ILE A 588 -8.21 3.29 15.74
CA ILE A 588 -7.68 4.20 14.74
C ILE A 588 -6.49 4.93 15.35
N LYS A 589 -5.30 4.74 14.77
CA LYS A 589 -4.08 5.43 15.18
C LYS A 589 -4.18 6.91 14.80
N ARG A 590 -3.65 7.75 15.69
CA ARG A 590 -3.56 9.20 15.49
C ARG A 590 -2.13 9.65 15.72
N TYR A 591 -1.75 10.71 15.02
CA TYR A 591 -0.47 11.36 15.24
C TYR A 591 -0.29 11.76 16.71
N SER A 592 0.86 11.42 17.29
CA SER A 592 1.23 11.76 18.67
C SER A 592 2.59 12.46 18.68
N VAL A 593 2.57 13.76 18.97
CA VAL A 593 3.77 14.59 19.13
C VAL A 593 4.66 14.04 20.26
N LYS A 594 4.04 13.58 21.34
CA LYS A 594 4.74 13.01 22.50
C LYS A 594 5.51 11.76 22.11
N ASP A 595 4.89 10.87 21.34
CA ASP A 595 5.53 9.62 20.89
C ASP A 595 6.71 9.94 19.97
N ASP A 596 6.54 10.92 19.07
CA ASP A 596 7.60 11.38 18.17
C ASP A 596 8.77 12.00 18.93
N ARG A 597 8.50 12.82 19.95
CA ARG A 597 9.54 13.37 20.83
C ARG A 597 10.32 12.28 21.55
N ILE A 598 9.65 11.26 22.09
CA ILE A 598 10.30 10.12 22.75
C ILE A 598 11.16 9.32 21.76
N ARG A 599 10.72 9.23 20.51
CA ARG A 599 11.37 8.41 19.46
C ARG A 599 12.36 9.19 18.60
N LEU A 600 12.57 10.48 18.87
CA LEU A 600 13.25 11.41 17.97
C LEU A 600 14.65 10.94 17.57
N GLU A 601 15.42 10.41 18.52
CA GLU A 601 16.77 9.91 18.24
C GLU A 601 16.74 8.70 17.30
N TYR A 602 15.84 7.75 17.52
CA TYR A 602 15.64 6.60 16.63
C TYR A 602 15.18 7.04 15.24
N ILE A 603 14.32 8.06 15.15
CA ILE A 603 13.85 8.63 13.87
C ILE A 603 15.03 9.23 13.11
N LYS A 604 15.89 10.02 13.77
CA LYS A 604 17.12 10.57 13.17
C LYS A 604 18.07 9.47 12.70
N GLN A 605 18.22 8.40 13.47
CA GLN A 605 19.06 7.25 13.11
C GLN A 605 18.50 6.50 11.88
N ASN A 606 17.22 6.13 11.88
CA ASN A 606 16.59 5.49 10.72
C ASN A 606 16.65 6.40 9.49
N GLN A 607 16.50 7.72 9.63
CA GLN A 607 16.62 8.65 8.52
C GLN A 607 18.02 8.63 7.90
N LYS A 608 19.09 8.60 8.71
CA LYS A 608 20.47 8.46 8.21
C LYS A 608 20.67 7.14 7.46
N ILE A 609 20.19 6.03 8.03
CA ILE A 609 20.26 4.71 7.41
C ILE A 609 19.49 4.70 6.09
N TYR A 610 18.24 5.20 6.09
CA TYR A 610 17.39 5.29 4.91
C TYR A 610 18.04 6.07 3.78
N THR A 611 18.62 7.24 4.07
CA THR A 611 19.34 8.04 3.07
C THR A 611 20.54 7.27 2.50
N SER A 612 21.31 6.57 3.35
CA SER A 612 22.41 5.71 2.89
C SER A 612 21.91 4.59 1.96
N VAL A 613 20.83 3.90 2.34
CA VAL A 613 20.23 2.84 1.52
C VAL A 613 19.82 3.35 0.15
N LEU A 614 19.15 4.51 0.09
CA LEU A 614 18.73 5.11 -1.17
C LEU A 614 19.92 5.48 -2.05
N ALA A 615 20.99 6.04 -1.45
CA ALA A 615 22.21 6.36 -2.20
C ALA A 615 22.89 5.10 -2.75
N ASP A 616 22.96 4.03 -1.97
CA ASP A 616 23.51 2.74 -2.40
C ASP A 616 22.70 2.13 -3.55
N LEU A 617 21.37 2.16 -3.44
CA LEU A 617 20.47 1.69 -4.49
C LEU A 617 20.59 2.52 -5.77
N ARG A 618 20.63 3.85 -5.68
CA ARG A 618 20.82 4.74 -6.85
C ARG A 618 22.14 4.44 -7.57
N ARG A 619 23.21 4.24 -6.81
CA ARG A 619 24.52 3.88 -7.36
C ARG A 619 24.49 2.50 -8.03
N LYS A 620 23.88 1.50 -7.37
CA LYS A 620 23.74 0.14 -7.90
C LYS A 620 22.90 0.10 -9.19
N PHE A 621 21.86 0.93 -9.27
CA PHE A 621 20.93 1.01 -10.40
C PHE A 621 21.09 2.30 -11.21
N SER A 622 22.32 2.79 -11.36
CA SER A 622 22.64 4.06 -12.02
C SER A 622 22.17 4.14 -13.49
N ASN A 623 22.03 3.00 -14.15
CA ASN A 623 21.53 2.90 -15.52
C ASN A 623 20.00 2.75 -15.61
N SER A 624 19.29 2.76 -14.48
CA SER A 624 17.84 2.62 -14.47
C SER A 624 17.17 3.88 -15.03
N THR A 625 16.29 3.70 -16.01
CA THR A 625 15.46 4.77 -16.58
C THR A 625 14.13 4.93 -15.86
N ASN A 626 13.88 4.14 -14.81
CA ASN A 626 12.65 4.17 -14.05
C ASN A 626 12.57 5.44 -13.18
N VAL A 627 11.47 6.17 -13.29
CA VAL A 627 11.21 7.36 -12.46
C VAL A 627 10.62 6.91 -11.11
N CYS A 628 11.49 6.90 -10.11
CA CYS A 628 11.23 6.61 -8.70
C CYS A 628 11.61 7.83 -7.86
#